data_AF-A0A2N3RF04-F1
#
_entry.id   AF-A0A2N3RF04-F1
#
_cell.length_a   1.000
_cell.length_b   1.000
_cell.length_c   1.000
_cell.angle_alpha   90.00
_cell.angle_beta   90.00
_cell.angle_gamma   90.00
#
_symmetry.space_group_name_H-M   'P 1'
#
loop_
_entity.id
_entity.type
_entity.pdbx_description
1 polymer ?
#
loop_
_entity_poly.entity_id
_entity_poly.type
_entity_poly.pdbx_seq_one_letter_code
_entity_poly.pdbx_strand_id
1 'polypeptide(L)'
;MEYTHAKQFFENLPKHNDVELSKDQQDTPGLKVYTTSLKKVMEQILSSDQLEQPNVTTWLMFMPPHPWAPAVIRTRSETITDESSVQRRPMTRVNDVCDSNPTSCAQIERRIRHMVEPVSATH
;
A
#
# COMPACT_ATOMS: atom_id res chain seq x y z
N MET A 1 9.31 -4.16 -4.81
CA MET A 1 8.54 -4.96 -3.82
C MET A 1 9.50 -5.82 -3.03
N GLU A 2 9.19 -6.11 -1.77
CA GLU A 2 10.01 -6.98 -0.89
C GLU A 2 9.93 -8.46 -1.22
N TYR A 3 8.82 -8.92 -1.80
CA TYR A 3 8.64 -10.29 -2.30
C TYR A 3 8.13 -10.29 -3.74
N THR A 4 8.35 -11.40 -4.43
CA THR A 4 7.92 -11.61 -5.82
C THR A 4 6.62 -12.41 -5.93
N HIS A 5 6.19 -13.07 -4.85
CA HIS A 5 4.96 -13.87 -4.82
C HIS A 5 4.02 -13.43 -3.69
N ALA A 6 2.73 -13.33 -4.00
CA ALA A 6 1.65 -12.96 -3.08
C ALA A 6 1.59 -13.89 -1.86
N LYS A 7 1.87 -15.18 -2.05
CA LYS A 7 1.93 -16.15 -0.94
C LYS A 7 2.96 -15.76 0.12
N GLN A 8 4.11 -15.23 -0.27
CA GLN A 8 5.14 -14.80 0.69
C GLN A 8 4.66 -13.61 1.53
N PHE A 9 3.87 -12.70 0.96
CA PHE A 9 3.23 -11.63 1.72
C PHE A 9 2.21 -12.20 2.72
N PHE A 10 1.36 -13.14 2.30
CA PHE A 10 0.33 -13.72 3.16
C PHE A 10 0.92 -14.44 4.38
N GLU A 11 2.09 -15.06 4.22
CA GLU A 11 2.76 -15.82 5.28
C GLU A 11 3.63 -14.95 6.20
N ASN A 12 4.21 -13.85 5.70
CA ASN A 12 5.21 -13.08 6.44
C ASN A 12 4.68 -11.76 6.98
N LEU A 13 3.90 -11.01 6.21
CA LEU A 13 3.44 -9.68 6.65
C LEU A 13 2.66 -9.72 7.97
N PRO A 14 1.75 -10.69 8.24
CA PRO A 14 1.03 -10.73 9.52
C PRO A 14 1.92 -10.96 10.75
N LYS A 15 3.18 -11.37 10.55
CA LYS A 15 4.16 -11.60 11.63
C LYS A 15 4.98 -10.36 11.95
N HIS A 16 4.90 -9.33 11.13
CA HIS A 16 5.64 -8.10 11.34
C HIS A 16 5.03 -7.31 12.51
N ASN A 17 5.88 -6.69 13.32
CA ASN A 17 5.46 -5.90 14.49
C ASN A 17 5.16 -4.42 14.16
N ASP A 18 5.43 -4.00 12.93
CA ASP A 18 5.25 -2.65 12.43
C ASP A 18 4.00 -2.50 11.55
N VAL A 19 3.20 -3.55 11.40
CA VAL A 19 1.95 -3.57 10.66
C VAL A 19 0.77 -3.96 11.55
N GLU A 20 -0.42 -3.50 11.19
CA GLU A 20 -1.67 -3.88 11.82
C GLU A 20 -2.74 -4.18 10.77
N LEU A 21 -3.64 -5.11 11.10
CA LEU A 21 -4.84 -5.35 10.29
C LEU A 21 -5.79 -4.17 10.46
N SER A 22 -6.22 -3.56 9.36
CA SER A 22 -7.17 -2.45 9.38
C SER A 22 -8.51 -2.90 9.94
N LYS A 23 -9.03 -2.10 10.89
CA LYS A 23 -10.33 -2.34 11.53
C LYS A 23 -11.51 -1.89 10.67
N ASP A 24 -11.25 -1.01 9.70
CA ASP A 24 -12.27 -0.44 8.81
C ASP A 24 -12.55 -1.32 7.58
N GLN A 25 -12.07 -2.55 7.61
CA GLN A 25 -12.31 -3.48 6.52
C GLN A 25 -13.80 -3.82 6.44
N GLN A 26 -14.46 -3.41 5.35
CA GLN A 26 -15.75 -3.97 4.96
C GLN A 26 -15.58 -5.47 4.72
N ASP A 27 -16.55 -6.29 5.17
CA ASP A 27 -16.61 -7.77 5.07
C ASP A 27 -16.60 -8.28 3.62
N THR A 28 -15.52 -7.99 2.88
CA THR A 28 -15.27 -8.50 1.53
C THR A 28 -14.57 -9.85 1.67
N PRO A 29 -15.21 -10.97 1.28
CA PRO A 29 -14.61 -12.29 1.42
C PRO A 29 -13.27 -12.38 0.70
N GLY A 30 -12.25 -12.87 1.42
CA GLY A 30 -10.91 -13.06 0.86
C GLY A 30 -10.08 -11.78 0.71
N LEU A 31 -10.58 -10.60 1.08
CA LEU A 31 -9.74 -9.42 1.24
C LEU A 31 -9.12 -9.42 2.64
N LYS A 32 -7.89 -8.92 2.80
CA LYS A 32 -7.34 -8.41 4.07
C LYS A 32 -6.59 -7.12 3.80
N VAL A 33 -6.77 -6.14 4.67
CA VAL A 33 -6.07 -4.86 4.56
C VAL A 33 -5.12 -4.71 5.73
N TYR A 34 -3.82 -4.72 5.46
CA TYR A 34 -2.80 -4.36 6.45
C TYR A 34 -2.35 -2.93 6.23
N THR A 35 -2.02 -2.22 7.30
CA THR A 35 -1.42 -0.88 7.25
C THR A 35 -0.23 -0.82 8.18
N THR A 36 0.66 0.15 7.98
CA THR A 36 1.65 0.54 9.00
C THR A 36 0.93 0.79 10.33
N SER A 37 1.42 0.15 11.39
CA SER A 37 0.81 0.21 12.71
C SER A 37 0.79 1.62 13.28
N LEU A 38 -0.23 1.93 14.08
CA LEU A 38 -0.30 3.22 14.78
C LEU A 38 0.95 3.45 15.63
N LYS A 39 1.46 2.40 16.29
CA LYS A 39 2.71 2.49 17.06
C LYS A 39 3.85 3.01 16.19
N LYS A 40 4.02 2.45 14.98
CA LYS A 40 5.11 2.85 14.09
C LYS A 40 4.94 4.25 13.53
N VAL A 41 3.70 4.64 13.23
CA VAL A 41 3.36 6.01 12.83
C VAL A 41 3.69 7.00 13.94
N MET A 42 3.31 6.70 15.19
CA MET A 42 3.61 7.55 16.34
C MET A 42 5.11 7.63 16.63
N GLU A 43 5.85 6.52 16.52
CA GLU A 43 7.32 6.54 16.63
C GLU A 43 7.94 7.53 15.63
N GLN A 44 7.47 7.52 14.37
CA GLN A 44 7.97 8.46 13.35
C GLN A 44 7.64 9.91 13.71
N ILE A 45 6.39 10.19 14.07
CA ILE A 45 5.94 11.54 14.43
C ILE A 45 6.75 12.08 15.61
N LEU A 46 6.96 11.26 16.65
CA LEU A 46 7.70 11.67 17.85
C LEU A 46 9.20 11.80 17.62
N SER A 47 9.76 11.10 16.63
CA SER A 47 11.18 11.20 16.26
C SER A 47 11.49 12.29 15.25
N SER A 48 10.46 12.91 14.65
CA SER A 48 10.61 13.92 13.62
C SER A 48 10.63 15.31 14.23
N ASP A 49 11.69 16.08 13.98
CA ASP A 49 11.79 17.50 14.38
C ASP A 49 10.90 18.43 13.53
N GLN A 50 10.25 17.90 12.49
CA GLN A 50 9.39 18.63 11.57
C GLN A 50 8.00 17.99 11.49
N LEU A 51 6.97 18.83 11.21
CA LEU A 51 5.60 18.40 10.88
C LEU A 51 5.58 17.72 9.50
N GLU A 52 6.18 16.54 9.41
CA GLU A 52 6.16 15.71 8.22
C GLU A 52 4.95 14.79 8.25
N GLN A 53 4.36 14.54 7.08
CA GLN A 53 3.39 13.46 6.96
C GLN A 53 4.13 12.13 7.20
N PRO A 54 3.68 11.30 8.16
CA PRO A 54 4.33 10.03 8.44
C PRO A 54 4.25 9.11 7.23
N ASN A 55 5.26 8.27 7.07
CA ASN A 55 5.28 7.27 6.02
C ASN A 55 4.31 6.15 6.38
N VAL A 56 3.25 6.01 5.59
CA VAL A 56 2.23 4.98 5.77
C VAL A 56 2.21 4.07 4.57
N THR A 57 2.28 2.76 4.81
CA THR A 57 2.13 1.74 3.78
C THR A 57 0.88 0.92 4.06
N THR A 58 0.08 0.70 3.02
CA THR A 58 -1.12 -0.14 3.04
C THR A 58 -0.93 -1.30 2.07
N TRP A 59 -1.22 -2.52 2.52
CA TRP A 59 -1.23 -3.74 1.72
C TRP A 59 -2.65 -4.27 1.62
N LEU A 60 -3.19 -4.31 0.40
CA LEU A 60 -4.42 -5.01 0.07
C LEU A 60 -4.08 -6.43 -0.37
N MET A 61 -4.41 -7.42 0.46
CA MET A 61 -4.18 -8.84 0.18
C MET A 61 -5.46 -9.50 -0.29
N PHE A 62 -5.43 -10.01 -1.52
CA PHE A 62 -6.52 -10.78 -2.11
C PHE A 62 -6.19 -12.27 -2.03
N MET A 63 -6.91 -12.99 -1.19
CA MET A 63 -6.83 -14.44 -0.98
C MET A 63 -8.14 -15.09 -1.42
N PRO A 64 -8.16 -16.39 -1.77
CA PRO A 64 -9.42 -17.08 -2.05
C PRO A 64 -10.41 -16.92 -0.89
N PRO A 65 -11.71 -16.66 -1.17
CA PRO A 65 -12.40 -16.76 -2.45
C PRO A 65 -12.43 -15.46 -3.30
N HIS A 66 -11.60 -14.45 -3.01
CA HIS A 66 -11.63 -13.18 -3.75
C HIS A 66 -11.31 -13.39 -5.25
N PRO A 67 -12.02 -12.74 -6.19
CA PRO A 67 -11.83 -12.96 -7.64
C PRO A 67 -10.43 -12.61 -8.14
N TRP A 68 -9.74 -11.68 -7.47
CA TRP A 68 -8.37 -11.28 -7.80
C TRP A 68 -7.29 -12.07 -7.08
N ALA A 69 -7.66 -13.07 -6.27
CA ALA A 69 -6.69 -13.87 -5.57
C ALA A 69 -5.92 -14.82 -6.50
N PRO A 70 -4.68 -15.19 -6.17
CA PRO A 70 -3.82 -14.56 -5.16
C PRO A 70 -3.14 -13.28 -5.70
N ALA A 71 -3.32 -12.16 -5.00
CA ALA A 71 -2.65 -10.92 -5.36
C ALA A 71 -2.43 -10.00 -4.15
N VAL A 72 -1.48 -9.08 -4.27
CA VAL A 72 -1.20 -8.02 -3.30
C VAL A 72 -1.02 -6.70 -4.02
N ILE A 73 -1.70 -5.66 -3.54
CA ILE A 73 -1.43 -4.27 -3.92
C ILE A 73 -0.86 -3.55 -2.72
N ARG A 74 0.28 -2.89 -2.89
CA ARG A 74 0.96 -2.10 -1.86
C ARG A 74 0.99 -0.64 -2.25
N THR A 75 0.36 0.19 -1.44
CA THR A 75 0.36 1.66 -1.57
C THR A 75 1.21 2.23 -0.45
N ARG A 76 2.21 3.07 -0.78
CA ARG A 76 3.07 3.76 0.18
C ARG A 76 2.94 5.26 -0.02
N SER A 77 2.50 5.96 1.01
CA SER A 77 2.50 7.42 1.08
C SER A 77 3.75 7.87 1.84
N GLU A 78 4.52 8.76 1.23
CA GLU A 78 5.75 9.29 1.81
C GLU A 78 5.97 10.76 1.41
N THR A 79 6.75 11.48 2.20
CA THR A 79 7.21 12.81 1.83
C THR A 79 8.55 12.69 1.11
N ILE A 80 8.65 13.17 -0.13
CA ILE A 80 9.91 13.24 -0.87
C ILE A 80 10.40 14.68 -0.96
N THR A 81 11.72 14.86 -0.99
CA THR A 81 12.34 16.15 -1.31
C THR A 81 12.61 16.19 -2.80
N ASP A 82 12.05 17.17 -3.49
CA ASP A 82 12.42 17.45 -4.88
C ASP A 82 13.81 18.09 -4.90
N GLU A 83 14.78 17.37 -5.46
CA GLU A 83 16.18 17.82 -5.51
C GLU A 83 16.35 19.13 -6.30
N SER A 84 15.44 19.43 -7.24
CA SER A 84 15.52 20.62 -8.08
C SER A 84 15.00 21.89 -7.39
N SER A 85 14.03 21.74 -6.49
CA SER A 85 13.37 22.86 -5.81
C SER A 85 13.62 22.91 -4.31
N VAL A 86 14.26 21.88 -3.74
CA VAL A 86 14.37 21.60 -2.29
C VAL A 86 12.99 21.51 -1.62
N GLN A 87 11.90 21.51 -2.41
CA GLN A 87 10.55 21.50 -1.90
C GLN A 87 10.15 20.07 -1.54
N ARG A 88 9.61 19.93 -0.33
CA ARG A 88 9.09 18.65 0.14
C ARG A 88 7.64 18.51 -0.32
N ARG A 89 7.29 17.36 -0.91
CA ARG A 89 5.93 17.09 -1.38
C ARG A 89 5.50 15.67 -1.03
N PRO A 90 4.22 15.43 -0.71
CA PRO A 90 3.70 14.09 -0.56
C PRO A 90 3.75 13.36 -1.90
N MET A 91 4.11 12.08 -1.87
CA MET A 91 4.12 11.18 -3.00
C MET A 91 3.47 9.86 -2.59
N THR A 92 2.62 9.32 -3.46
CA THR A 92 2.07 7.98 -3.31
C THR A 92 2.69 7.06 -4.35
N ARG A 93 3.31 5.97 -3.89
CA ARG A 93 3.83 4.89 -4.75
C ARG A 93 2.91 3.69 -4.65
N VAL A 94 2.53 3.13 -5.78
CA VAL A 94 1.77 1.88 -5.83
C VAL A 94 2.61 0.81 -6.51
N ASN A 95 2.62 -0.39 -5.93
CA ASN A 95 3.25 -1.57 -6.51
C ASN A 95 2.31 -2.76 -6.29
N ASP A 96 2.44 -3.80 -7.10
CA ASP A 96 1.65 -5.01 -6.94
C ASP A 96 2.44 -6.28 -7.25
N VAL A 97 1.87 -7.38 -6.78
CA VAL A 97 2.24 -8.75 -7.13
C VAL A 97 0.95 -9.49 -7.41
N CYS A 98 0.80 -10.01 -8.63
CA CYS A 98 -0.35 -10.79 -9.03
C CYS A 98 0.09 -12.18 -9.50
N ASP A 99 -0.25 -13.19 -8.70
CA ASP A 99 -0.05 -14.61 -9.03
C ASP A 99 -1.40 -15.27 -9.47
N SER A 100 -2.39 -14.45 -9.83
CA SER A 100 -3.71 -14.87 -10.29
C SER A 100 -3.71 -15.19 -11.79
N ASN A 101 -4.90 -15.38 -12.38
CA ASN A 101 -5.04 -15.55 -13.82
C ASN A 101 -4.73 -14.23 -14.58
N PRO A 102 -4.30 -14.30 -15.85
CA PRO A 102 -3.91 -13.12 -16.64
C PRO A 102 -5.00 -12.03 -16.71
N THR A 103 -6.27 -12.43 -16.79
CA THR A 103 -7.40 -11.48 -16.82
C THR A 103 -7.49 -10.67 -15.54
N SER A 104 -7.32 -11.31 -14.39
CA SER A 104 -7.38 -10.67 -13.07
C SER A 104 -6.18 -9.76 -12.85
N CYS A 105 -4.98 -10.18 -13.27
CA CYS A 105 -3.80 -9.34 -13.19
C CYS A 105 -3.93 -8.08 -14.06
N ALA A 106 -4.45 -8.21 -15.28
CA ALA A 106 -4.72 -7.05 -16.14
C ALA A 106 -5.76 -6.07 -15.53
N GLN A 107 -6.76 -6.58 -14.78
CA GLN A 107 -7.71 -5.73 -14.05
C GLN A 107 -7.04 -4.98 -12.90
N ILE A 108 -6.18 -5.64 -12.13
CA ILE A 108 -5.40 -5.02 -11.05
C ILE A 108 -4.51 -3.92 -11.61
N GLU A 109 -3.74 -4.19 -12.67
CA GLU A 109 -2.88 -3.19 -13.31
C GLU A 109 -3.65 -1.96 -13.80
N ARG A 110 -4.84 -2.16 -14.37
CA ARG A 110 -5.72 -1.06 -14.78
C ARG A 110 -6.19 -0.26 -13.57
N ARG A 111 -6.59 -0.93 -12.49
CA ARG A 111 -7.02 -0.26 -11.25
C ARG A 111 -5.88 0.56 -10.65
N ILE A 112 -4.66 0.03 -10.64
CA ILE A 112 -3.46 0.73 -10.16
C ILE A 112 -3.19 1.98 -10.97
N ARG A 113 -3.24 1.90 -12.30
CA ARG A 113 -3.09 3.09 -13.16
C ARG A 113 -4.03 4.23 -12.75
N HIS A 114 -5.30 3.93 -12.49
CA HIS A 114 -6.26 4.94 -12.03
C HIS A 114 -6.00 5.48 -10.61
N MET A 115 -5.27 4.75 -9.75
CA MET A 115 -4.88 5.24 -8.42
C MET A 115 -3.65 6.15 -8.46
N VAL A 116 -2.84 6.04 -9.52
CA VAL A 116 -1.59 6.79 -9.69
C VAL A 116 -1.75 7.92 -10.72
N GLU A 117 -2.85 7.94 -11.48
CA GLU A 117 -3.21 9.07 -12.34
C GLU A 117 -3.17 10.36 -11.51
N PRO A 118 -2.35 11.36 -11.88
CA PRO A 118 -2.38 12.64 -11.20
C PRO A 118 -3.81 13.15 -11.30
N VAL A 119 -4.40 13.51 -10.15
CA VAL A 119 -5.63 14.27 -10.15
C VAL A 119 -5.29 15.56 -10.89
N SER A 120 -5.66 15.63 -12.17
CA SER A 120 -5.52 16.84 -12.96
C SER A 120 -6.16 17.93 -12.14
N ALA A 121 -5.35 18.90 -11.71
CA ALA A 121 -5.85 20.08 -11.05
C ALA A 121 -6.91 20.67 -11.99
N THR A 122 -8.18 20.57 -11.60
CA THR A 122 -9.25 21.29 -12.26
C THR A 122 -8.89 22.76 -12.20
N HIS A 123 -8.55 23.30 -13.38
CA HIS A 123 -8.35 24.72 -13.64
C HIS A 123 -9.65 25.50 -13.46
#